data_AF-A0A3D1QT58-F1
#
_entry.id   AF-A0A3D1QT58-F1
#
_cell.length_a   1.000
_cell.length_b   1.000
_cell.length_c   1.000
_cell.angle_alpha   90.00
_cell.angle_beta   90.00
_cell.angle_gamma   90.00
#
_symmetry.space_group_name_H-M   'P 1'
#
loop_
_entity.id
_entity.type
_entity.pdbx_description
1 polymer ?
#
loop_
_entity_poly.entity_id
_entity_poly.type
_entity_poly.pdbx_seq_one_letter_code
_entity_poly.pdbx_strand_id
1 'polypeptide(L)'
;MAATFDGSRPRVVILGGGFAGLSAARRLRWAPVRVTVVDRQNHHLFQPLLYQVATGGLDPSAIARPIRRILRQQQNAEVLLAEATAIDL
;
A
#
# COMPACT_ATOMS: atom_id res chain seq x y z
N MET A 1 -17.13 -6.01 -2.78
CA MET A 1 -17.01 -7.36 -3.38
C MET A 1 -15.54 -7.74 -3.32
N ALA A 2 -15.18 -8.74 -2.52
CA ALA A 2 -13.80 -9.25 -2.46
C ALA A 2 -13.46 -9.88 -3.82
N ALA A 3 -12.28 -9.58 -4.37
CA ALA A 3 -11.85 -10.14 -5.63
C ALA A 3 -11.61 -11.65 -5.47
N THR A 4 -12.59 -12.48 -5.82
CA THR A 4 -12.48 -13.94 -5.80
C THR A 4 -11.32 -14.39 -6.69
N PHE A 5 -10.38 -15.13 -6.11
CA PHE A 5 -9.15 -15.59 -6.75
C PHE A 5 -9.43 -16.65 -7.83
N ASP A 6 -9.54 -16.25 -9.10
CA ASP A 6 -9.88 -17.15 -10.21
C ASP A 6 -8.72 -18.01 -10.73
N GLY A 7 -7.56 -18.00 -10.07
CA GLY A 7 -6.38 -18.79 -10.46
C GLY A 7 -5.72 -18.42 -11.80
N SER A 8 -6.36 -17.57 -12.62
CA SER A 8 -5.95 -17.34 -14.01
C SER A 8 -4.89 -16.25 -14.19
N ARG A 9 -4.74 -15.34 -13.21
CA ARG A 9 -3.78 -14.22 -13.28
C ARG A 9 -2.66 -14.38 -12.25
N PRO A 10 -1.41 -14.07 -12.63
CA PRO A 10 -0.31 -14.01 -11.68
C PRO A 10 -0.63 -13.06 -10.52
N ARG A 11 -0.17 -13.41 -9.32
CA ARG A 11 -0.38 -12.64 -8.10
C ARG A 11 0.93 -11.97 -7.70
N VAL A 12 0.86 -10.67 -7.42
CA VAL A 12 1.98 -9.88 -6.93
C VAL A 12 1.63 -9.40 -5.53
N VAL A 13 2.39 -9.87 -4.54
CA VAL A 13 2.28 -9.40 -3.16
C VAL A 13 3.38 -8.36 -2.92
N ILE A 14 3.00 -7.19 -2.43
CA ILE A 14 3.92 -6.10 -2.09
C ILE A 14 3.87 -5.92 -0.58
N LEU A 15 5.01 -6.18 0.08
CA LEU A 15 5.16 -5.99 1.52
C LEU A 15 5.61 -4.55 1.79
N GLY A 16 4.73 -3.76 2.40
CA GLY A 16 4.91 -2.34 2.71
C GLY A 16 4.17 -1.40 1.75
N GLY A 17 3.44 -0.44 2.32
CA GLY A 17 2.76 0.70 1.71
C GLY A 17 3.51 2.02 1.89
N GLY A 18 4.85 1.95 2.00
CA GLY A 18 5.75 3.11 1.95
C GLY A 18 5.91 3.66 0.53
N PHE A 19 6.94 4.49 0.31
CA PHE A 19 7.21 5.10 -0.99
C PHE A 19 7.43 4.07 -2.10
N ALA A 20 8.28 3.07 -1.84
CA ALA A 20 8.62 2.05 -2.81
C ALA A 20 7.43 1.16 -3.14
N GLY A 21 6.76 0.62 -2.12
CA GLY A 21 5.64 -0.31 -2.32
C GLY A 21 4.47 0.32 -3.07
N LEU A 22 4.10 1.57 -2.75
CA LEU A 22 3.04 2.27 -3.49
C LEU A 22 3.45 2.66 -4.90
N SER A 23 4.73 2.98 -5.11
CA SER A 23 5.24 3.25 -6.46
C SER A 23 5.24 1.99 -7.32
N ALA A 24 5.66 0.85 -6.76
CA ALA A 24 5.58 -0.46 -7.40
C ALA A 24 4.13 -0.85 -7.73
N ALA A 25 3.21 -0.74 -6.77
CA ALA A 25 1.79 -1.01 -6.96
C ALA A 25 1.21 -0.19 -8.12
N ARG A 26 1.49 1.12 -8.15
CA ARG A 26 1.02 2.03 -9.22
C ARG A 26 1.61 1.70 -10.58
N ARG A 27 2.87 1.26 -10.64
CA ARG A 27 3.52 0.84 -11.89
C ARG A 27 2.84 -0.40 -12.49
N LEU A 28 2.27 -1.25 -11.64
CA LEU A 28 1.55 -2.47 -12.02
C LEU A 28 0.05 -2.26 -12.31
N ARG A 29 -0.44 -1.02 -12.33
CA ARG A 29 -1.87 -0.69 -12.52
C ARG A 29 -2.51 -1.34 -13.75
N TRP A 30 -1.76 -1.45 -14.83
CA TRP A 30 -2.23 -1.98 -16.11
C TRP A 30 -1.65 -3.35 -16.45
N ALA A 31 -0.82 -3.90 -15.58
CA ALA A 31 -0.27 -5.23 -15.77
C ALA A 31 -1.37 -6.29 -15.60
N PRO A 32 -1.33 -7.41 -16.34
CA PRO A 32 -2.31 -8.49 -16.27
C PRO A 32 -2.13 -9.35 -15.00
N VAL A 33 -1.99 -8.71 -13.85
CA VAL A 33 -1.72 -9.32 -12.54
C VAL A 33 -2.72 -8.79 -11.52
N ARG A 34 -2.88 -9.54 -10.43
CA ARG A 34 -3.57 -9.07 -9.22
C ARG A 34 -2.54 -8.62 -8.19
N VAL A 35 -2.69 -7.41 -7.67
CA VAL A 35 -1.75 -6.81 -6.72
C VAL A 35 -2.38 -6.76 -5.33
N THR A 36 -1.70 -7.30 -4.33
CA THR A 36 -2.08 -7.18 -2.93
C THR A 36 -0.98 -6.44 -2.19
N VAL A 37 -1.28 -5.25 -1.66
CA VAL A 37 -0.35 -4.50 -0.80
C VAL A 37 -0.65 -4.87 0.65
N VAL A 38 0.35 -5.39 1.35
CA VAL A 38 0.27 -5.78 2.76
C VAL A 38 1.09 -4.80 3.58
N ASP A 39 0.48 -4.08 4.52
CA ASP A 39 1.22 -3.24 5.47
C ASP A 39 0.59 -3.34 6.86
N ARG A 40 1.43 -3.24 7.90
CA ARG A 40 1.03 -3.20 9.30
C ARG A 40 0.32 -1.89 9.67
N GLN A 41 0.47 -0.84 8.86
CA GLN A 41 -0.20 0.45 8.96
C GLN A 41 -1.22 0.61 7.84
N ASN A 42 -2.34 1.27 8.13
CA ASN A 42 -3.39 1.54 7.14
C ASN A 42 -3.11 2.76 6.24
N HIS A 43 -2.01 3.47 6.47
CA HIS A 43 -1.68 4.74 5.85
C HIS A 43 -0.23 4.78 5.37
N HIS A 44 -0.02 5.51 4.29
CA HIS A 44 1.29 5.95 3.85
C HIS A 44 1.68 7.18 4.64
N LEU A 45 2.90 7.17 5.16
CA LEU A 45 3.49 8.28 5.90
C LEU A 45 4.54 8.98 5.03
N PHE A 46 4.39 10.29 4.83
CA PHE A 46 5.41 11.11 4.20
C PHE A 46 6.51 11.43 5.21
N GLN A 47 7.36 10.43 5.44
CA GLN A 47 8.45 10.46 6.43
C GLN A 47 9.36 11.71 6.34
N PRO A 48 9.64 12.30 5.16
CA PRO A 48 10.47 13.50 5.07
C PRO A 48 9.98 14.71 5.90
N LEU A 49 8.69 14.80 6.25
CA LEU A 49 8.14 15.91 7.07
C LEU A 49 7.83 15.51 8.51
N LEU A 50 8.30 14.35 8.98
CA LEU A 50 8.09 13.93 10.37
C LEU A 50 8.66 14.92 11.38
N TYR A 51 9.76 15.59 11.04
CA TYR A 51 10.35 16.61 11.90
C TYR A 51 9.40 17.79 12.13
N GLN A 52 8.61 18.19 11.12
CA GLN A 52 7.64 19.29 11.25
C GLN A 52 6.47 18.90 12.14
N VAL A 53 6.07 17.62 12.15
CA VAL A 53 5.08 17.12 13.11
C VAL A 53 5.67 17.09 14.52
N ALA A 54 6.91 16.62 14.68
CA ALA A 54 7.59 16.54 15.97
C ALA A 54 7.81 17.93 16.62
N THR A 55 8.02 18.97 15.81
CA THR A 55 8.15 20.36 16.29
C THR A 55 6.81 21.11 16.39
N GLY A 56 5.68 20.45 16.12
CA GLY A 56 4.35 21.06 16.15
C GLY A 56 4.04 22.02 14.99
N GLY A 57 4.89 22.06 13.95
CA GLY A 57 4.67 22.86 12.75
C GLY A 57 3.67 22.27 11.76
N LEU A 58 3.34 20.97 11.88
CA LEU A 58 2.32 20.30 11.07
C LEU A 58 1.47 19.34 11.89
N ASP A 59 0.20 19.22 11.51
CA ASP A 59 -0.68 18.17 12.01
C ASP A 59 -0.29 16.79 11.42
N PRO A 60 -0.29 15.70 12.20
CA PRO A 60 0.02 14.35 11.69
C PRO A 60 -0.82 13.93 10.49
N SER A 61 -2.09 14.34 10.42
CA SER A 61 -2.99 14.02 9.31
C SER A 61 -2.56 14.68 8.00
N ALA A 62 -1.77 15.75 8.04
CA ALA A 62 -1.22 16.40 6.86
C ALA A 62 -0.16 15.53 6.14
N ILE A 63 0.49 14.62 6.87
CA ILE A 63 1.56 13.75 6.33
C ILE A 63 1.18 12.27 6.24
N ALA A 64 -0.03 11.89 6.68
CA ALA A 64 -0.54 10.53 6.67
C ALA A 64 -1.74 10.39 5.72
N ARG A 65 -1.65 9.47 4.75
CA ARG A 65 -2.73 9.21 3.78
C ARG A 65 -3.15 7.74 3.76
N PRO A 66 -4.44 7.39 3.93
CA PRO A 66 -4.87 5.99 3.88
C PRO A 66 -4.44 5.31 2.57
N ILE A 67 -3.77 4.15 2.67
CA ILE A 67 -3.24 3.42 1.50
C ILE A 67 -4.38 3.02 0.55
N ARG A 68 -5.50 2.56 1.13
CA ARG A 68 -6.74 2.26 0.40
C ARG A 68 -7.24 3.45 -0.43
N ARG A 69 -7.12 4.67 0.07
CA ARG A 69 -7.52 5.88 -0.66
C ARG A 69 -6.57 6.18 -1.82
N ILE A 70 -5.28 5.93 -1.65
CA ILE A 70 -4.26 6.12 -2.70
C ILE A 70 -4.53 5.16 -3.87
N LEU A 71 -4.87 3.90 -3.58
CA LEU A 71 -5.07 2.86 -4.60
C LEU A 71 -6.53 2.71 -5.06
N ARG A 72 -7.48 3.52 -4.57
CA ARG A 72 -8.92 3.34 -4.81
C ARG A 72 -9.35 3.25 -6.29
N GLN A 73 -8.59 3.86 -7.19
CA GLN A 73 -8.89 3.90 -8.63
C GLN A 73 -8.18 2.79 -9.43
N GLN A 74 -7.39 1.95 -8.75
CA GLN A 74 -6.68 0.84 -9.35
C GLN A 74 -7.48 -0.44 -9.15
N GLN A 75 -8.11 -0.92 -10.23
CA GLN A 75 -9.04 -2.04 -10.18
C GLN A 75 -8.37 -3.38 -9.85
N ASN A 76 -7.08 -3.51 -10.16
CA ASN A 76 -6.31 -4.74 -9.92
C ASN A 76 -5.54 -4.74 -8.59
N ALA A 77 -5.77 -3.76 -7.72
CA ALA A 77 -5.10 -3.67 -6.43
C ALA A 77 -6.05 -3.76 -5.24
N GLU A 78 -5.64 -4.50 -4.23
CA GLU A 78 -6.25 -4.51 -2.91
C GLU A 78 -5.21 -4.21 -1.82
N VAL A 79 -5.69 -3.85 -0.63
CA VAL A 79 -4.85 -3.48 0.51
C VAL A 79 -5.27 -4.28 1.72
N LEU A 80 -4.35 -5.10 2.22
CA LEU A 80 -4.50 -5.89 3.43
C LEU A 80 -3.77 -5.18 4.59
N LEU A 81 -4.48 -4.93 5.68
CA LEU A 81 -3.88 -4.47 6.93
C LEU A 81 -3.41 -5.70 7.69
N ALA A 82 -2.12 -6.03 7.56
CA ALA A 82 -1.51 -7.18 8.21
C ALA A 82 0.01 -7.00 8.25
N GLU A 83 0.67 -7.74 9.14
CA GLU A 83 2.12 -7.81 9.21
C GLU A 83 2.59 -9.15 8.64
N ALA A 84 3.51 -9.11 7.68
CA ALA A 84 4.21 -10.30 7.22
C ALA A 84 5.31 -10.66 8.24
N THR A 85 5.24 -11.86 8.80
CA THR A 85 6.17 -12.35 9.83
C THR A 85 7.23 -13.31 9.30
N ALA A 86 6.95 -13.99 8.19
CA ALA A 86 7.84 -14.94 7.55
C ALA A 86 7.60 -15.00 6.04
N ILE A 87 8.62 -15.42 5.30
CA ILE A 87 8.56 -15.78 3.88
C ILE A 87 9.16 -17.18 3.77
N ASP A 88 8.40 -18.11 3.20
CA ASP A 88 8.83 -19.48 2.90
C ASP A 88 9.14 -19.56 1.41
N LEU A 89 10.36 -19.98 1.04
CA LEU A 89 10.94 -19.89 -0.32
C LEU A 89 11.35 -21.25 -0.86
#